data_AF-A0A7L0ZKK0-F1
#
_entry.id   AF-A0A7L0ZKK0-F1
#
_cell.length_a   1.000
_cell.length_b   1.000
_cell.length_c   1.000
_cell.angle_alpha   90.00
_cell.angle_beta   90.00
_cell.angle_gamma   90.00
#
_symmetry.space_group_name_H-M   'P 1'
#
loop_
_entity.id
_entity.type
_entity.pdbx_description
1 polymer ?
#
loop_
_entity_poly.entity_id
_entity_poly.type
_entity_poly.pdbx_seq_one_letter_code
_entity_poly.pdbx_strand_id
1 'polypeptide(L)'
;MLPLPVSPELEFVLDVDTERRRRGQAPRGSFLGRGATDPEHQLSGTLELPQQRSRACVTPTFQLHDGIRDKLRPIIVTLAYGIRGPGGHRGGRGAVLPPLSPVL
;
A
#
# COMPACT_ATOMS: atom_id res chain seq x y z
N MET A 1 -2.08 -20.09 -27.91
CA MET A 1 -2.11 -19.84 -26.45
C MET A 1 -2.55 -18.40 -26.23
N LEU A 2 -3.71 -18.16 -25.61
CA LEU A 2 -4.06 -16.81 -25.15
C LEU A 2 -3.17 -16.46 -23.94
N PRO A 3 -2.69 -15.20 -23.82
CA PRO A 3 -1.98 -14.78 -22.61
C PRO A 3 -2.93 -14.89 -21.41
N LEU A 4 -2.42 -15.46 -20.30
CA LEU A 4 -3.13 -15.49 -19.03
C LEU A 4 -3.48 -14.05 -18.60
N PRO A 5 -4.70 -13.79 -18.11
CA PRO A 5 -5.03 -12.49 -17.54
C PRO A 5 -4.11 -12.26 -16.33
N VAL A 6 -3.32 -11.18 -16.39
CA VAL A 6 -2.50 -10.75 -15.25
C VAL A 6 -3.45 -10.17 -14.22
N SER A 7 -3.48 -10.75 -13.02
CA SER A 7 -4.25 -10.23 -11.90
C SER A 7 -3.76 -8.81 -11.58
N PRO A 8 -4.67 -7.81 -11.41
CA PRO A 8 -4.23 -6.49 -10.99
C PRO A 8 -3.61 -6.57 -9.58
N GLU A 9 -2.51 -5.85 -9.40
CA GLU A 9 -1.82 -5.73 -8.13
C GLU A 9 -1.93 -4.29 -7.64
N LEU A 10 -2.26 -4.12 -6.36
CA LEU A 10 -2.21 -2.83 -5.69
C LEU A 10 -0.89 -2.69 -4.96
N GLU A 11 -0.27 -1.53 -5.05
CA GLU A 11 0.75 -1.11 -4.09
C GLU A 11 0.08 -0.27 -3.00
N PHE A 12 0.53 -0.41 -1.75
CA PHE A 12 -0.02 0.33 -0.64
C PHE A 12 1.05 0.78 0.34
N VAL A 13 0.73 1.85 1.09
CA VAL A 13 1.50 2.35 2.22
C VAL A 13 0.55 2.63 3.37
N LEU A 14 0.86 2.05 4.52
CA LEU A 14 0.29 2.43 5.81
C LEU A 14 1.23 3.42 6.49
N ASP A 15 0.69 4.53 7.00
CA ASP A 15 1.45 5.59 7.66
C ASP A 15 0.78 6.00 8.96
N VAL A 16 1.49 5.87 10.09
CA VAL A 16 0.93 6.18 11.41
C VAL A 16 1.31 7.57 11.91
N ASP A 17 0.41 8.24 12.61
CA ASP A 17 0.68 9.51 13.29
C ASP A 17 1.12 10.63 12.29
N THR A 18 0.63 10.60 11.06
CA THR A 18 0.99 11.55 9.99
C THR A 18 0.83 13.02 10.43
N GLU A 19 -0.31 13.38 11.02
CA GLU A 19 -0.57 14.74 11.53
C GLU A 19 0.29 15.11 12.75
N ARG A 20 0.63 14.12 13.59
CA ARG A 20 1.54 14.30 14.71
C ARG A 20 2.95 14.62 14.21
N ARG A 21 3.43 13.88 13.20
CA ARG A 21 4.72 14.12 12.56
C ARG A 21 4.79 15.46 11.83
N ARG A 22 3.71 15.89 11.17
CA ARG A 22 3.61 17.24 10.55
C ARG A 22 3.82 18.37 11.56
N ARG A 23 3.53 18.13 12.85
CA ARG A 23 3.78 19.07 13.96
C ARG A 23 5.16 18.90 14.60
N GLY A 24 6.07 18.12 13.99
CA GLY A 24 7.42 17.85 14.49
C GLY A 24 7.48 16.88 15.67
N GLN A 25 6.41 16.17 15.97
CA GLN A 25 6.38 15.19 17.06
C GLN A 25 6.72 13.79 16.55
N ALA A 26 7.53 13.05 17.31
CA ALA A 26 7.86 11.67 16.98
C ALA A 26 6.59 10.79 16.91
N PRO A 27 6.54 9.80 15.99
CA PRO A 27 5.46 8.82 15.95
C PRO A 27 5.43 8.00 17.25
N ARG A 28 4.24 7.57 17.66
CA ARG A 28 4.05 6.81 18.91
C ARG A 28 4.16 5.31 18.73
N GLY A 29 4.53 4.83 17.55
CA GLY A 29 4.70 3.41 17.32
C GLY A 29 5.30 3.15 15.95
N SER A 30 5.47 1.87 15.68
CA SER A 30 6.07 1.36 14.46
C SER A 30 5.36 0.10 13.96
N PHE A 31 5.50 -0.20 12.67
CA PHE A 31 4.99 -1.45 12.11
C PHE A 31 6.02 -2.56 12.22
N LEU A 32 5.59 -3.71 12.73
CA LEU A 32 6.38 -4.94 12.70
C LEU A 32 6.40 -5.51 11.29
N GLY A 33 7.55 -6.05 10.87
CA GLY A 33 7.70 -6.61 9.52
C GLY A 33 7.74 -5.58 8.38
N ARG A 34 7.94 -4.29 8.71
CA ARG A 34 8.19 -3.23 7.71
C ARG A 34 9.40 -3.56 6.83
N GLY A 35 9.40 -3.08 5.59
CA GLY A 35 10.52 -3.23 4.69
C GLY A 35 11.78 -2.54 5.23
N ALA A 36 12.96 -3.00 4.82
CA ALA A 36 14.23 -2.44 5.29
C ALA A 36 14.38 -0.94 4.94
N THR A 37 13.76 -0.51 3.85
CA THR A 37 13.73 0.89 3.38
C THR A 37 12.58 1.71 3.97
N ASP A 38 11.59 1.05 4.58
CA ASP A 38 10.43 1.76 5.14
C ASP A 38 10.85 2.49 6.42
N PRO A 39 10.46 3.76 6.61
CA PRO A 39 10.55 4.41 7.91
C PRO A 39 9.82 3.61 8.99
N GLU A 40 10.19 3.75 10.26
CA GLU A 40 9.58 2.99 11.37
C GLU A 40 8.05 3.12 11.45
N HIS A 41 7.53 4.29 11.08
CA HIS A 41 6.12 4.67 11.12
C HIS A 41 5.37 4.30 9.83
N GLN A 42 6.02 3.62 8.88
CA GLN A 42 5.40 3.16 7.65
C GLN A 42 5.55 1.66 7.47
N LEU A 43 4.61 1.11 6.70
CA LEU A 43 4.72 -0.21 6.12
C LEU A 43 4.23 -0.11 4.68
N SER A 44 5.11 -0.43 3.74
CA SER A 44 4.77 -0.55 2.33
C SER A 44 4.58 -2.02 1.95
N GLY A 45 3.79 -2.27 0.92
CA GLY A 45 3.57 -3.63 0.43
C GLY A 45 2.77 -3.65 -0.85
N THR A 46 2.53 -4.87 -1.33
CA THR A 46 1.66 -5.11 -2.47
C THR A 46 0.57 -6.12 -2.14
N LEU A 47 -0.53 -6.04 -2.88
CA LEU A 47 -1.72 -6.86 -2.71
C LEU A 47 -2.24 -7.27 -4.08
N GLU A 48 -2.11 -8.54 -4.42
CA GLU A 48 -2.74 -9.07 -5.63
C GLU A 48 -4.25 -9.20 -5.46
N LEU A 49 -4.99 -8.82 -6.50
CA LEU A 49 -6.43 -9.01 -6.61
C LEU A 49 -6.70 -10.09 -7.67
N PRO A 50 -6.96 -11.35 -7.26
CA PRO A 50 -7.00 -12.49 -8.19
C PRO A 50 -8.01 -12.38 -9.33
N GLN A 51 -9.14 -11.70 -9.09
CA GLN A 51 -10.21 -11.54 -10.05
C GLN A 51 -11.11 -10.36 -9.68
N GLN A 52 -11.95 -9.92 -10.61
CA GLN A 52 -12.94 -8.89 -10.31
C GLN A 52 -13.83 -9.34 -9.14
N ARG A 53 -14.15 -8.39 -8.23
CA ARG A 53 -14.97 -8.63 -7.03
C ARG A 53 -14.34 -9.57 -5.99
N SER A 54 -13.07 -9.98 -6.15
CA SER A 54 -12.35 -10.66 -5.07
C SER A 54 -11.98 -9.66 -3.96
N ARG A 55 -11.80 -10.20 -2.75
CA ARG A 55 -11.25 -9.46 -1.60
C ARG A 55 -9.95 -10.11 -1.19
N ALA A 56 -8.95 -9.30 -0.91
CA ALA A 56 -7.69 -9.72 -0.31
C ALA A 56 -7.39 -8.77 0.85
N CYS A 57 -6.79 -9.28 1.93
CA CYS A 57 -6.50 -8.52 3.13
C CYS A 57 -5.06 -8.75 3.57
N VAL A 58 -4.42 -7.70 4.06
CA VAL A 58 -3.15 -7.77 4.81
C VAL A 58 -3.43 -7.40 6.27
N THR A 59 -2.78 -8.09 7.20
CA THR A 59 -2.95 -7.85 8.65
C THR A 59 -1.60 -7.54 9.28
N PRO A 60 -1.07 -6.31 9.11
CA PRO A 60 0.19 -5.91 9.73
C PRO A 60 -0.01 -5.64 11.23
N THR A 61 1.04 -5.91 12.00
CA THR A 61 1.04 -5.63 13.44
C THR A 61 1.67 -4.26 13.68
N PHE A 62 0.91 -3.38 14.32
CA PHE A 62 1.40 -2.08 14.79
C PHE A 62 1.79 -2.18 16.28
N GLN A 63 3.01 -1.78 16.61
CA GLN A 63 3.54 -1.79 17.98
C GLN A 63 3.65 -0.36 18.52
N LEU A 64 3.02 -0.12 19.67
CA LEU A 64 3.20 1.13 20.41
C LEU A 64 4.59 1.19 21.04
N HIS A 65 5.21 2.35 20.99
CA HIS A 65 6.45 2.61 21.71
C HIS A 65 6.19 2.71 23.21
N ASP A 66 7.19 2.36 24.00
CA ASP A 66 7.17 2.59 25.43
C ASP A 66 7.25 4.09 25.75
N GLY A 67 6.78 4.48 26.94
CA GLY A 67 6.95 5.84 27.44
C GLY A 67 6.13 6.92 26.73
N ILE A 68 5.10 6.56 25.96
CA ILE A 68 4.19 7.53 25.33
C ILE A 68 3.52 8.39 26.42
N ARG A 69 3.82 9.69 26.40
CA ARG A 69 3.19 10.69 27.28
C ARG A 69 1.78 11.07 26.83
N ASP A 70 1.58 11.14 25.52
CA ASP A 70 0.33 11.58 24.90
C ASP A 70 -0.58 10.38 24.60
N LYS A 71 -1.40 10.04 25.59
CA LYS A 71 -2.33 8.91 25.56
C LYS A 71 -3.77 9.29 25.20
N LEU A 72 -4.08 10.59 25.19
CA LEU A 72 -5.45 11.08 24.98
C LEU A 72 -5.78 11.31 23.50
N ARG A 73 -4.79 11.68 22.68
CA ARG A 73 -5.00 11.88 21.24
C ARG A 73 -5.04 10.54 20.50
N PRO A 74 -5.94 10.36 19.53
CA PRO A 74 -6.01 9.12 18.76
C PRO A 74 -4.73 8.91 17.95
N ILE A 75 -4.37 7.65 17.71
CA ILE A 75 -3.31 7.26 16.78
C ILE A 75 -3.97 7.03 15.43
N ILE A 76 -3.69 7.92 14.48
CA ILE A 76 -4.28 7.85 13.15
C ILE A 76 -3.37 7.00 12.25
N VAL A 77 -3.95 6.01 11.58
CA VAL A 77 -3.28 5.24 10.54
C VAL A 77 -3.90 5.63 9.21
N THR A 78 -3.08 6.13 8.30
CA THR A 78 -3.46 6.53 6.94
C THR A 78 -3.10 5.41 5.97
N LEU A 79 -4.04 5.03 5.10
CA LEU A 79 -3.81 4.11 3.98
C LEU A 79 -3.75 4.92 2.69
N ALA A 80 -2.63 4.82 1.97
CA ALA A 80 -2.51 5.24 0.58
C ALA A 80 -2.33 3.98 -0.29
N TYR A 81 -2.97 3.93 -1.45
CA TYR A 81 -2.86 2.80 -2.38
C TYR A 81 -2.94 3.26 -3.84
N GLY A 82 -2.33 2.48 -4.72
CA GLY A 82 -2.27 2.70 -6.16
C GLY A 82 -2.35 1.40 -6.93
N ILE A 83 -2.78 1.44 -8.20
CA ILE A 83 -2.61 0.29 -9.09
C ILE A 83 -1.14 0.21 -9.47
N ARG A 84 -0.49 -0.92 -9.16
CA ARG A 84 0.88 -1.16 -9.60
C ARG A 84 0.89 -1.21 -11.12
N GLY A 85 1.67 -0.32 -11.73
CA GLY A 85 1.62 -0.06 -13.17
C GLY A 85 1.73 -1.33 -14.02
N PRO A 86 1.08 -1.37 -15.20
CA PRO A 86 1.07 -2.56 -16.02
C PRO A 86 2.51 -2.87 -16.46
N GLY A 87 3.03 -4.01 -16.03
CA GLY A 87 4.21 -4.61 -16.66
C GLY A 87 3.90 -4.87 -18.12
N GLY A 88 4.24 -3.90 -18.98
CA GLY A 88 4.18 -3.92 -20.45
C GLY A 88 3.15 -4.87 -21.06
N HIS A 89 1.89 -4.46 -21.13
CA HIS A 89 0.95 -5.07 -22.07
C HIS A 89 1.43 -4.77 -23.50
N ARG A 90 2.24 -5.67 -24.07
CA ARG A 90 2.47 -5.73 -25.51
C ARG A 90 1.14 -6.13 -26.15
N GLY A 91 0.49 -5.15 -26.75
CA GLY A 91 -0.75 -5.34 -27.49
C GLY A 91 -0.66 -6.52 -28.45
N GLY A 92 -1.74 -7.29 -28.54
CA GLY A 92 -1.86 -8.34 -29.54
C GLY A 92 -1.64 -7.74 -30.94
N ARG A 93 -0.85 -8.45 -31.76
CA ARG A 93 -0.66 -8.11 -33.18
C ARG A 93 -2.04 -8.01 -33.84
N GLY A 94 -2.47 -6.79 -34.19
CA GLY A 94 -3.73 -6.54 -34.90
C GLY A 94 -4.64 -5.44 -34.34
N ALA A 95 -4.36 -4.88 -33.16
CA ALA A 95 -5.11 -3.72 -32.67
C ALA A 95 -4.61 -2.41 -33.31
N VAL A 96 -5.53 -1.58 -33.81
CA VAL A 96 -5.23 -0.26 -34.41
C VAL A 96 -4.66 0.72 -33.37
N LEU A 97 -5.04 0.54 -32.09
CA LEU A 97 -4.60 1.36 -30.97
C LEU A 97 -4.11 0.48 -29.81
N PRO A 98 -3.11 0.92 -29.04
CA PRO A 98 -2.65 0.19 -27.87
C PRO A 98 -3.72 0.14 -26.77
N PRO A 99 -3.73 -0.91 -25.93
CA PRO A 99 -4.61 -0.97 -24.78
C PRO A 99 -4.29 0.15 -23.78
N LEU A 100 -5.34 0.71 -23.17
CA LEU A 100 -5.20 1.73 -22.13
C LEU A 100 -4.78 1.08 -20.81
N SER A 101 -3.97 1.78 -20.03
CA SER A 101 -3.66 1.40 -18.66
C SER A 101 -4.82 1.75 -17.73
N PRO A 102 -5.15 0.90 -16.75
CA PRO A 102 -6.17 1.22 -15.75
C PRO A 102 -5.70 2.35 -14.80
N VAL A 103 -6.65 3.06 -14.19
CA VAL A 103 -6.44 4.16 -13.23
C VAL A 103 -7.50 4.10 -12.11
N LEU A 104 -7.16 4.62 -10.91
CA LEU A 104 -8.06 4.75 -9.75
C LEU A 104 -8.83 6.08 -9.75
#